data_AF-S6ASX7-F1
#
_entry.id   AF-S6ASX7-F1
#
_cell.length_a   1.000
_cell.length_b   1.000
_cell.length_c   1.000
_cell.angle_alpha   90.00
_cell.angle_beta   90.00
_cell.angle_gamma   90.00
#
_symmetry.space_group_name_H-M   'P 1'
#
loop_
_entity.id
_entity.type
_entity.pdbx_description
1 polymer ?
#
loop_
_entity_poly.entity_id
_entity_poly.type
_entity_poly.pdbx_seq_one_letter_code
_entity_poly.pdbx_strand_id
1 'polypeptide(L)' 'MDRETVILLEEMLERAAASVHAGRTARESITMTNPTRERIRLAGEALLERAADRYPELGAYVSSSTEGVITLVLRARQKH' A
#
# COMPACT_ATOMS: atom_id res chain seq x y z
N MET A 1 -8.88 11.08 7.51
CA MET A 1 -8.52 10.95 6.07
C MET A 1 -9.81 11.08 5.27
N ASP A 2 -9.81 11.71 4.10
CA ASP A 2 -11.01 11.80 3.26
C ASP A 2 -11.31 10.48 2.55
N ARG A 3 -12.57 10.33 2.12
CA ARG A 3 -13.08 9.10 1.51
C ARG A 3 -12.38 8.76 0.19
N GLU A 4 -12.03 9.75 -0.61
CA GLU A 4 -11.36 9.56 -1.90
C GLU A 4 -9.99 8.91 -1.69
N THR A 5 -9.20 9.43 -0.75
CA THR A 5 -7.90 8.86 -0.39
C THR A 5 -8.05 7.42 0.10
N VAL A 6 -9.06 7.14 0.93
CA VAL A 6 -9.30 5.77 1.43
C VAL A 6 -9.59 4.80 0.29
N ILE A 7 -10.43 5.19 -0.68
CA ILE A 7 -10.75 4.37 -1.85
C ILE A 7 -9.48 4.12 -2.68
N LEU A 8 -8.68 5.16 -2.96
CA LEU A 8 -7.44 5.02 -3.72
C LEU A 8 -6.45 4.04 -3.06
N LEU A 9 -6.33 4.07 -1.73
CA LEU A 9 -5.48 3.14 -0.98
C LEU A 9 -6.02 1.70 -1.04
N GLU A 10 -7.34 1.50 -1.01
CA GLU A 10 -7.96 0.19 -1.15
C GLU A 10 -7.73 -0.39 -2.55
N GLU A 11 -7.98 0.40 -3.60
CA GLU A 11 -7.73 -0.04 -4.97
C GLU A 11 -6.25 -0.36 -5.21
N MET A 12 -5.35 0.45 -4.66
CA MET A 12 -3.91 0.22 -4.72
C MET A 12 -3.53 -1.12 -4.05
N LEU A 13 -4.09 -1.39 -2.87
CA LEU A 13 -3.84 -2.64 -2.14
C LEU A 13 -4.34 -3.86 -2.95
N GLU A 14 -5.55 -3.77 -3.52
CA GLU A 14 -6.14 -4.87 -4.30
C GLU A 14 -5.37 -5.13 -5.60
N ARG A 15 -4.94 -4.08 -6.31
CA ARG A 15 -4.06 -4.22 -7.47
C ARG A 15 -2.73 -4.87 -7.11
N ALA A 16 -2.10 -4.42 -6.01
CA ALA A 16 -0.84 -4.99 -5.56
C ALA A 16 -0.99 -6.48 -5.21
N ALA A 17 -2.05 -6.85 -4.48
CA ALA A 17 -2.30 -8.23 -4.09
C ALA A 17 -2.55 -9.14 -5.31
N ALA A 18 -3.37 -8.69 -6.27
CA ALA A 18 -3.60 -9.41 -7.51
C ALA A 18 -2.29 -9.61 -8.30
N SER A 19 -1.45 -8.58 -8.38
CA SER A 19 -0.14 -8.65 -9.02
C SER A 19 0.84 -9.60 -8.30
N VAL A 20 0.77 -9.71 -6.96
CA VAL A 20 1.56 -10.71 -6.23
C VAL A 20 1.09 -12.12 -6.58
N HIS A 21 -0.21 -12.38 -6.70
CA HIS A 21 -0.68 -13.71 -7.11
C HIS A 21 -0.20 -14.12 -8.51
N ALA A 22 0.03 -13.14 -9.40
CA ALA A 22 0.62 -13.37 -10.71
C ALA A 22 2.17 -13.51 -10.69
N GLY A 23 2.82 -13.19 -9.56
CA GLY A 23 4.28 -13.15 -9.41
C GLY A 23 4.78 -13.57 -8.03
N ARG A 24 5.93 -13.04 -7.59
CA ARG A 24 6.42 -13.21 -6.20
C ARG A 24 6.45 -11.90 -5.41
N THR A 25 6.43 -10.78 -6.10
CA THR A 25 6.49 -9.42 -5.55
C THR A 25 5.66 -8.51 -6.46
N ALA A 26 4.92 -7.57 -5.88
CA ALA A 26 4.25 -6.49 -6.57
C ALA A 26 4.66 -5.15 -5.99
N ARG A 27 4.64 -4.12 -6.84
CA ARG A 27 4.91 -2.74 -6.47
C ARG A 27 3.88 -1.85 -7.15
N GLU A 28 3.11 -1.14 -6.36
CA GLU A 28 2.13 -0.17 -6.83
C GLU A 28 2.46 1.20 -6.25
N SER A 29 2.13 2.25 -7.00
CA SER A 29 2.34 3.64 -6.56
C SER A 29 1.12 4.48 -6.87
N ILE A 30 0.79 5.40 -5.96
CA ILE A 30 -0.25 6.42 -6.16
C ILE A 30 0.30 7.79 -5.78
N THR A 31 -0.27 8.84 -6.36
CA THR A 31 0.00 10.22 -5.97
C THR A 31 -1.18 10.74 -5.16
N MET A 32 -0.91 11.24 -3.95
CA MET A 32 -1.96 11.84 -3.12
C MET A 32 -2.28 13.26 -3.57
N THR A 33 -3.58 13.59 -3.60
CA THR A 33 -4.03 14.98 -3.69
C THR A 33 -3.79 15.69 -2.35
N ASN A 34 -3.19 16.88 -2.39
CA ASN A 34 -2.83 17.70 -1.22
C ASN A 34 -2.02 16.93 -0.15
N PRO A 35 -0.79 16.52 -0.47
CA PRO A 35 0.03 15.75 0.44
C PRO A 35 0.53 16.62 1.59
N THR A 36 0.21 16.19 2.81
CA THR A 36 0.87 16.69 4.02
C THR A 36 1.64 15.54 4.66
N ARG A 37 2.68 15.85 5.43
CA ARG A 37 3.47 14.83 6.14
C ARG A 37 2.59 13.89 6.97
N GLU A 38 1.57 14.45 7.62
CA GLU A 38 0.63 13.67 8.43
C GLU A 38 -0.28 12.78 7.57
N ARG A 39 -0.80 13.29 6.44
CA ARG A 39 -1.61 12.48 5.52
C ARG A 39 -0.82 11.33 4.90
N ILE A 40 0.44 11.59 4.52
CA ILE A 40 1.35 10.57 4.00
C ILE A 40 1.59 9.48 5.04
N ARG A 41 1.89 9.87 6.29
CA ARG A 41 2.11 8.94 7.40
C ARG A 41 0.87 8.06 7.62
N LEU A 42 -0.30 8.67 7.77
CA LEU A 42 -1.56 7.96 8.00
C LEU A 42 -1.91 7.00 6.86
N ALA A 43 -1.67 7.41 5.61
CA ALA A 43 -1.93 6.57 4.45
C ALA A 43 -1.00 5.34 4.41
N GLY A 44 0.28 5.53 4.77
CA GLY A 44 1.22 4.42 4.88
C GLY A 44 0.86 3.44 6.00
N GLU A 45 0.49 3.94 7.17
CA GLU A 45 0.02 3.12 8.29
C GLU A 45 -1.24 2.33 7.93
N ALA A 46 -2.23 2.98 7.32
CA ALA A 46 -3.46 2.33 6.90
C ALA A 46 -3.24 1.21 5.87
N LEU A 47 -2.30 1.40 4.93
CA LEU A 47 -1.93 0.35 3.97
C LEU A 47 -1.30 -0.86 4.67
N LEU A 48 -0.41 -0.63 5.64
CA LEU A 48 0.26 -1.71 6.37
C LEU A 48 -0.72 -2.50 7.24
N GLU A 49 -1.58 -1.81 7.98
CA GLU A 49 -2.62 -2.42 8.81
C GLU A 49 -3.55 -3.29 7.96
N ARG A 50 -4.10 -2.73 6.88
CA ARG A 50 -5.02 -3.47 5.99
C ARG A 50 -4.35 -4.62 5.25
N ALA A 51 -3.08 -4.46 4.86
CA ALA A 51 -2.33 -5.56 4.24
C ALA A 51 -2.12 -6.70 5.24
N ALA A 52 -1.80 -6.40 6.50
CA ALA A 52 -1.65 -7.40 7.55
C ALA A 52 -2.97 -8.12 7.86
N ASP A 53 -4.10 -7.39 7.85
CA ASP A 53 -5.43 -7.96 8.12
C ASP A 53 -5.97 -8.80 6.96
N ARG A 54 -5.88 -8.29 5.72
CA ARG A 54 -6.48 -8.93 4.54
C ARG A 54 -5.58 -9.97 3.87
N TYR A 55 -4.26 -9.81 3.97
CA TYR A 55 -3.27 -10.66 3.29
C TYR A 55 -2.12 -11.04 4.24
N PRO A 56 -2.40 -11.72 5.36
CA PRO A 56 -1.41 -12.04 6.39
C PRO A 56 -0.24 -12.92 5.90
N GLU A 57 -0.42 -13.62 4.78
CA GLU A 57 0.59 -14.41 4.10
C GLU A 57 1.60 -13.57 3.29
N LEU A 58 1.33 -12.27 3.10
CA LEU A 58 2.19 -11.35 2.37
C LEU A 58 3.03 -10.51 3.32
N GLY A 59 4.27 -10.22 2.92
CA GLY A 59 5.08 -9.17 3.52
C GLY A 59 4.74 -7.84 2.86
N ALA A 60 4.34 -6.85 3.65
CA ALA A 60 4.01 -5.51 3.18
C ALA A 60 5.10 -4.50 3.59
N TYR A 61 5.42 -3.59 2.68
CA TYR A 61 6.31 -2.46 2.91
C TYR A 61 5.76 -1.22 2.21
N VAL A 62 5.83 -0.07 2.86
CA VAL A 62 5.43 1.21 2.29
C VAL A 62 6.61 2.17 2.25
N SER A 63 6.78 2.84 1.12
CA SER A 63 7.67 3.98 0.95
C SER A 63 6.87 5.19 0.52
N SER A 64 7.30 6.38 0.90
CA SER A 64 6.65 7.64 0.51
C SER A 64 7.66 8.73 0.19
N SER A 65 7.32 9.61 -0.76
CA SER A 65 8.08 10.83 -1.07
C SER A 65 7.46 12.07 -0.42
N THR A 66 8.25 13.14 -0.31
CA THR A 66 7.77 14.46 0.13
C THR A 66 6.79 15.10 -0.85
N GLU A 67 6.75 14.62 -2.10
CA GLU A 67 5.83 15.05 -3.14
C GLU A 67 4.46 14.33 -3.08
N GLY A 68 4.25 13.48 -2.07
CA GLY A 68 2.98 12.79 -1.88
C GLY A 68 2.82 11.50 -2.67
N VAL A 69 3.91 10.96 -3.23
CA VAL A 69 3.89 9.64 -3.86
C VAL A 69 3.98 8.59 -2.78
N ILE A 70 3.02 7.68 -2.72
CA ILE A 70 3.05 6.50 -1.85
C ILE A 70 3.26 5.28 -2.70
N THR A 71 4.17 4.42 -2.28
CA THR A 71 4.49 3.14 -2.93
C THR A 71 4.26 2.00 -1.94
N LEU A 72 3.41 1.05 -2.33
CA LEU A 72 3.19 -0.20 -1.61
C LEU A 72 3.96 -1.30 -2.34
N VAL A 73 4.72 -2.06 -1.57
CA VAL A 73 5.36 -3.29 -2.03
C VAL A 73 4.76 -4.44 -1.24
N LEU A 74 4.20 -5.42 -1.96
CA LEU A 74 3.75 -6.68 -1.39
C LEU A 74 4.63 -7.81 -1.91
N ARG A 75 4.94 -8.78 -1.05
CA ARG A 75 5.77 -9.94 -1.39
C ARG A 75 5.20 -11.19 -0.78
N ALA A 76 5.16 -12.29 -1.52
CA ALA A 76 4.82 -13.59 -0.93
C ALA A 76 5.86 -13.95 0.16
N ARG A 77 5.41 -14.22 1.39
CA ARG A 77 6.32 -14.73 2.43
C ARG A 77 6.80 -16.11 1.98
N GLN A 78 8.11 -16.28 1.77
CA GLN A 78 8.67 -17.61 1.66
C GLN A 78 8.55 -18.27 3.04
N LYS A 79 7.69 -19.29 3.15
CA LYS A 79 7.75 -20.23 4.26
C LYS A 79 9.10 -20.91 4.16
N HIS A 80 10.02 -20.54 5.04
CA HIS A 80 11.20 -21.34 5.34
C HIS A 80 10.78 -22.61 6.08
#